data_AF-A0A151T030-F1
#
_entry.id   AF-A0A151T030-F1
#
_cell.length_a   1.000
_cell.length_b   1.000
_cell.length_c   1.000
_cell.angle_alpha   90.00
_cell.angle_beta   90.00
_cell.angle_gamma   90.00
#
_symmetry.space_group_name_H-M   'P 1'
#
loop_
_entity.id
_entity.type
_entity.pdbx_description
1 polymer ?
#
loop_
_entity_poly.entity_id
_entity_poly.type
_entity_poly.pdbx_seq_one_letter_code
_entity_poly.pdbx_strand_id
1 'polypeptide(L)'
;MAEEPLLPRSSHSTSSSRLILIIASMSLAAAFILALYFSSTSSSLLPHPVVILISSDGFRFGYQHKTPTPNIHRLILHGTEALTGLIPVFPTLTFPNHYSIVTGLYPPHHGIINNFFFDPLTGEKFTMSTHDPKWWLGHPLWETVAAHNLTAATYFWPGSEGHLVGPDDSEITNAVSRIDTIIGRLIQGLEQRGVFDEKMNQGLNSGKVENGEKLRVFLKENLPERLHYSDSDRIPPIIGLVEEGYKVEATRTGNKECGGAHGYDNAFFSMRTIFIGRGPRFARGRKIPSFENVQIYNLVTSILNIQGAPNNGSASFPNSVLLPSA
;
A
#
# COMPACT_ATOMS: atom_id res chain seq x y z
N MET A 1 15.80 83.53 -8.66
CA MET A 1 16.77 82.42 -8.80
C MET A 1 16.01 81.14 -8.54
N ALA A 2 15.83 80.19 -9.46
CA ALA A 2 16.18 80.05 -10.87
C ALA A 2 15.16 79.06 -11.47
N GLU A 3 14.89 79.20 -12.76
CA GLU A 3 13.96 78.37 -13.56
C GLU A 3 14.42 76.92 -13.69
N GLU A 4 13.48 75.98 -13.84
CA GLU A 4 13.71 74.73 -14.56
C GLU A 4 12.58 74.48 -15.58
N PRO A 5 12.87 73.83 -16.73
CA PRO A 5 12.15 74.03 -17.97
C PRO A 5 11.16 72.91 -18.33
N LEU A 6 10.18 73.29 -19.15
CA LEU A 6 9.21 72.41 -19.82
C LEU A 6 9.89 71.47 -20.82
N LEU A 7 9.55 70.18 -20.77
CA LEU A 7 9.85 69.19 -21.83
C LEU A 7 8.55 68.65 -22.46
N PRO A 8 8.59 68.23 -23.74
CA PRO A 8 7.43 68.25 -24.63
C PRO A 8 6.60 66.96 -24.60
N ARG A 9 5.31 67.09 -24.94
CA ARG A 9 4.43 65.96 -25.27
C ARG A 9 4.91 65.28 -26.56
N SER A 10 5.29 64.01 -26.49
CA SER A 10 5.49 63.16 -27.66
C SER A 10 4.18 62.46 -28.03
N SER A 11 3.82 62.54 -29.31
CA SER A 11 2.72 61.81 -29.94
C SER A 11 3.11 60.34 -30.12
N HIS A 12 2.41 59.41 -29.46
CA HIS A 12 2.56 57.99 -29.76
C HIS A 12 1.82 57.64 -31.06
N SER A 13 2.63 57.38 -32.08
CA SER A 13 2.27 56.84 -33.38
C SER A 13 1.82 55.37 -33.28
N THR A 14 0.82 55.04 -34.09
CA THR A 14 0.16 53.74 -34.26
C THR A 14 1.14 52.64 -34.72
N SER A 15 1.72 51.88 -33.80
CA SER A 15 2.48 50.65 -34.10
C SER A 15 1.91 49.40 -33.41
N SER A 16 0.98 49.56 -32.46
CA SER A 16 0.47 48.47 -31.63
C SER A 16 -0.45 47.50 -32.38
N SER A 17 -1.20 47.97 -33.38
CA SER A 17 -2.21 47.13 -34.06
C SER A 17 -1.60 46.05 -34.96
N ARG A 18 -0.46 46.31 -35.61
CA ARG A 18 0.20 45.32 -36.49
C ARG A 18 0.98 44.27 -35.68
N LEU A 19 1.58 44.67 -34.55
CA LEU A 19 2.31 43.73 -33.68
C LEU A 19 1.36 42.78 -32.94
N ILE A 20 0.20 43.26 -32.48
CA ILE A 20 -0.83 42.43 -31.82
C ILE A 20 -1.43 41.40 -32.79
N LEU A 21 -1.68 41.78 -34.05
CA LEU A 21 -2.20 40.86 -35.08
C LEU A 21 -1.20 39.74 -35.44
N ILE A 22 0.10 40.06 -35.52
CA ILE A 22 1.14 39.06 -35.81
C ILE A 22 1.32 38.08 -34.63
N ILE A 23 1.29 38.57 -33.39
CA ILE A 23 1.36 37.73 -32.19
C ILE A 23 0.13 36.81 -32.11
N ALA A 24 -1.08 37.34 -32.32
CA ALA A 24 -2.31 36.54 -32.33
C ALA A 24 -2.32 35.49 -33.45
N SER A 25 -1.83 35.81 -34.65
CA SER A 25 -1.74 34.84 -35.76
C SER A 25 -0.69 33.75 -35.52
N MET A 26 0.44 34.08 -34.89
CA MET A 26 1.43 33.09 -34.51
C MET A 26 0.94 32.19 -33.37
N SER A 27 0.17 32.73 -32.41
CA SER A 27 -0.47 31.94 -31.34
C SER A 27 -1.55 31.00 -31.89
N LEU A 28 -2.35 31.45 -32.87
CA LEU A 28 -3.37 30.61 -33.49
C LEU A 28 -2.76 29.52 -34.38
N ALA A 29 -1.72 29.85 -35.15
CA ALA A 29 -0.98 28.88 -35.96
C ALA A 29 -0.25 27.85 -35.09
N ALA A 30 0.36 28.26 -33.98
CA ALA A 30 0.97 27.35 -33.02
C ALA A 30 -0.06 26.44 -32.34
N ALA A 31 -1.23 26.97 -31.96
CA ALA A 31 -2.34 26.18 -31.42
C ALA A 31 -2.91 25.20 -32.45
N PHE A 32 -2.98 25.59 -33.73
CA PHE A 32 -3.45 24.73 -34.82
C PHE A 32 -2.44 23.65 -35.19
N ILE A 33 -1.14 23.96 -35.20
CA ILE A 33 -0.06 22.98 -35.39
C ILE A 33 -0.02 22.01 -34.21
N LEU A 34 -0.19 22.49 -32.97
CA LEU A 34 -0.28 21.64 -31.78
C LEU A 34 -1.54 20.75 -31.83
N ALA A 35 -2.68 21.28 -32.25
CA ALA A 35 -3.92 20.51 -32.43
C ALA A 35 -3.81 19.47 -33.55
N LEU A 36 -3.09 19.76 -34.64
CA LEU A 36 -2.77 18.81 -35.70
C LEU A 36 -1.77 17.75 -35.21
N TYR A 37 -0.81 18.11 -34.35
CA TYR A 37 0.12 17.18 -33.70
C TYR A 37 -0.63 16.20 -32.77
N PHE A 38 -1.64 16.67 -32.04
CA PHE A 38 -2.50 15.83 -31.19
C PHE A 38 -3.61 15.09 -31.95
N SER A 39 -3.98 15.53 -33.16
CA SER A 39 -4.98 14.84 -34.00
C SER A 39 -4.37 13.78 -34.91
N SER A 40 -3.03 13.76 -35.06
CA SER A 40 -2.30 12.84 -35.94
C SER A 40 -1.53 11.74 -35.21
N THR A 41 -1.58 11.70 -33.87
CA THR A 41 -1.20 10.49 -33.15
C THR A 41 -2.31 9.45 -33.30
N SER A 42 -2.26 8.72 -34.42
CA SER A 42 -2.66 7.32 -34.40
C SER A 42 -2.07 6.75 -33.11
N SER A 43 -2.91 6.30 -32.18
CA SER A 43 -2.44 5.68 -30.94
C SER A 43 -1.60 4.49 -31.34
N SER A 44 -0.29 4.64 -31.42
CA SER A 44 0.60 3.51 -31.43
C SER A 44 0.29 2.77 -30.14
N LEU A 45 -0.32 1.60 -30.27
CA LEU A 45 -0.47 0.68 -29.16
C LEU A 45 0.91 0.58 -28.53
N LEU A 46 1.00 0.87 -27.23
CA LEU A 46 2.24 0.66 -26.49
C LEU A 46 2.68 -0.78 -26.77
N PRO A 47 3.98 -1.01 -27.06
CA PRO A 47 4.46 -2.33 -27.47
C PRO A 47 4.20 -3.40 -26.39
N HIS A 48 4.04 -2.97 -25.14
CA HIS A 48 3.64 -3.79 -24.01
C HIS A 48 2.56 -3.10 -23.16
N PRO A 49 1.72 -3.87 -22.45
CA PRO A 49 0.81 -3.32 -21.44
C PRO A 49 1.59 -2.50 -20.41
N VAL A 50 1.05 -1.35 -20.01
CA VAL A 50 1.60 -0.51 -18.93
C VAL A 50 0.63 -0.51 -17.76
N VAL A 51 1.17 -0.72 -16.56
CA VAL A 51 0.43 -0.65 -15.30
C VAL A 51 0.94 0.53 -14.49
N ILE A 52 0.02 1.34 -14.00
CA ILE A 52 0.30 2.38 -13.00
C ILE A 52 -0.43 1.97 -11.73
N LEU A 53 0.33 1.69 -10.67
CA LEU A 53 -0.20 1.38 -9.36
C LEU A 53 -0.13 2.63 -8.47
N ILE A 54 -1.28 3.13 -8.04
CA ILE A 54 -1.38 4.32 -7.20
C ILE A 54 -1.92 3.91 -5.84
N SER A 55 -1.13 4.15 -4.79
CA SER A 55 -1.59 4.03 -3.41
C SER A 55 -1.84 5.42 -2.84
N SER A 56 -2.96 5.58 -2.12
CA SER A 56 -3.21 6.74 -1.27
C SER A 56 -3.30 6.23 0.15
N ASP A 57 -2.25 6.47 0.94
CA ASP A 57 -2.20 5.97 2.32
C ASP A 57 -3.39 6.50 3.14
N GLY A 58 -3.94 5.63 4.00
CA GLY A 58 -5.10 5.94 4.84
C GLY A 58 -6.43 6.18 4.09
N PHE A 59 -6.52 5.90 2.78
CA PHE A 59 -7.77 6.05 2.03
C PHE A 59 -8.75 4.90 2.36
N ARG A 60 -9.49 5.09 3.45
CA ARG A 60 -10.53 4.17 3.92
C ARG A 60 -11.69 4.05 2.92
N PHE A 61 -12.22 2.84 2.78
CA PHE A 61 -13.45 2.60 2.03
C PHE A 61 -14.61 3.44 2.58
N GLY A 62 -15.30 4.14 1.68
CA GLY A 62 -16.35 5.11 2.00
C GLY A 62 -15.86 6.56 1.88
N TYR A 63 -14.56 6.83 1.97
CA TYR A 63 -14.02 8.19 1.78
C TYR A 63 -14.27 8.72 0.37
N GLN A 64 -14.39 7.85 -0.63
CA GLN A 64 -14.78 8.24 -1.97
C GLN A 64 -16.16 8.92 -2.02
N HIS A 65 -17.02 8.72 -1.03
CA HIS A 65 -18.35 9.32 -0.92
C HIS A 65 -18.44 10.44 0.14
N LYS A 66 -17.36 10.70 0.89
CA LYS A 66 -17.36 11.68 1.99
C LYS A 66 -17.44 13.13 1.50
N THR A 67 -17.05 13.38 0.26
CA THR A 67 -17.06 14.69 -0.41
C THR A 67 -17.16 14.49 -1.92
N PRO A 68 -17.52 15.50 -2.75
CA PRO A 68 -17.47 15.36 -4.20
C PRO A 68 -16.07 14.96 -4.70
N THR A 69 -15.94 13.77 -5.30
CA THR A 69 -14.68 13.25 -5.85
C THR A 69 -14.84 12.88 -7.34
N PRO A 70 -15.06 13.85 -8.25
CA PRO A 70 -15.44 13.58 -9.63
C PRO A 70 -14.42 12.73 -10.39
N ASN A 71 -13.12 12.88 -10.09
CA ASN A 71 -12.06 12.08 -10.72
C ASN A 71 -12.06 10.62 -10.26
N ILE A 72 -12.28 10.36 -8.97
CA ILE A 72 -12.39 9.00 -8.41
C ILE A 72 -13.65 8.33 -8.95
N HIS A 73 -14.78 9.04 -8.97
CA HIS A 73 -16.02 8.54 -9.56
C HIS A 73 -15.87 8.23 -11.04
N ARG A 74 -15.12 9.04 -11.80
CA ARG A 74 -14.78 8.73 -13.20
C ARG A 74 -13.98 7.43 -13.35
N LEU A 75 -13.07 7.12 -12.42
CA LEU A 75 -12.35 5.85 -12.43
C LEU A 75 -13.29 4.68 -12.13
N ILE A 76 -14.17 4.82 -11.13
CA ILE A 76 -15.16 3.81 -10.75
C ILE A 76 -16.14 3.53 -11.90
N LEU A 77 -16.77 4.56 -12.44
CA LEU A 77 -17.79 4.45 -13.51
C LEU A 77 -17.25 3.77 -14.77
N HIS A 78 -15.96 3.93 -15.05
CA HIS A 78 -15.31 3.37 -16.23
C HIS A 78 -14.32 2.24 -15.90
N GLY A 79 -14.43 1.65 -14.71
CA GLY A 79 -13.54 0.60 -14.23
C GLY A 79 -14.26 -0.46 -13.43
N THR A 80 -13.47 -1.29 -12.75
CA THR A 80 -13.92 -2.33 -11.83
C THR A 80 -13.56 -1.93 -10.40
N GLU A 81 -14.51 -2.04 -9.47
CA GLU A 81 -14.28 -1.74 -8.04
C GLU A 81 -14.59 -2.93 -7.13
N ALA A 82 -13.93 -2.98 -5.97
CA ALA A 82 -14.30 -3.92 -4.91
C ALA A 82 -15.55 -3.41 -4.17
N LEU A 83 -16.63 -4.21 -4.18
CA LEU A 83 -17.97 -3.84 -3.72
C LEU A 83 -18.01 -3.26 -2.31
N THR A 84 -17.24 -3.87 -1.41
CA THR A 84 -17.14 -3.46 0.00
C THR A 84 -15.70 -3.13 0.38
N GLY A 85 -14.91 -2.64 -0.58
CA GLY A 85 -13.51 -2.27 -0.38
C GLY A 85 -12.52 -3.44 -0.45
N LEU A 86 -11.24 -3.10 -0.54
CA LEU A 86 -10.12 -4.02 -0.44
C LEU A 86 -9.87 -4.38 1.03
N ILE A 87 -9.53 -5.63 1.29
CA ILE A 87 -9.19 -6.13 2.63
C ILE A 87 -7.67 -6.05 2.78
N PRO A 88 -7.13 -5.23 3.69
CA PRO A 88 -5.70 -5.23 4.00
C PRO A 88 -5.27 -6.53 4.70
N VAL A 89 -3.98 -6.84 4.70
CA VAL A 89 -3.42 -7.83 5.64
C VAL A 89 -3.36 -7.26 7.06
N PHE A 90 -3.24 -8.15 8.04
CA PHE A 90 -2.97 -7.77 9.43
C PHE A 90 -1.46 -7.71 9.72
N PRO A 91 -0.97 -6.73 10.51
CA PRO A 91 -1.70 -5.57 11.02
C PRO A 91 -1.99 -4.57 9.91
N THR A 92 -3.06 -3.79 10.06
CA THR A 92 -3.53 -2.82 9.06
C THR A 92 -2.71 -1.52 9.08
N LEU A 93 -1.38 -1.68 9.01
CA LEU A 93 -0.36 -0.63 9.04
C LEU A 93 0.26 -0.40 7.66
N THR A 94 0.84 0.78 7.46
CA THR A 94 1.38 1.25 6.18
C THR A 94 2.40 0.30 5.57
N PHE A 95 3.56 0.08 6.20
CA PHE A 95 4.68 -0.66 5.61
C PHE A 95 4.34 -2.13 5.31
N PRO A 96 3.74 -2.89 6.25
CA PRO A 96 3.31 -4.25 5.98
C PRO A 96 2.39 -4.33 4.76
N ASN A 97 1.34 -3.50 4.71
CA ASN A 97 0.36 -3.57 3.63
C ASN A 97 0.88 -3.11 2.28
N HIS A 98 1.66 -2.03 2.22
CA HIS A 98 2.24 -1.57 0.96
C HIS A 98 3.20 -2.60 0.39
N TYR A 99 3.95 -3.28 1.26
CA TYR A 99 4.89 -4.30 0.82
C TYR A 99 4.19 -5.62 0.46
N SER A 100 3.12 -6.00 1.15
CA SER A 100 2.25 -7.14 0.74
C SER A 100 1.62 -6.93 -0.64
N ILE A 101 1.21 -5.70 -0.98
CA ILE A 101 0.63 -5.38 -2.31
C ILE A 101 1.61 -5.70 -3.45
N VAL A 102 2.90 -5.36 -3.25
CA VAL A 102 3.92 -5.48 -4.31
C VAL A 102 4.68 -6.78 -4.27
N THR A 103 4.51 -7.63 -3.26
CA THR A 103 5.12 -8.97 -3.20
C THR A 103 4.08 -10.09 -3.31
N GLY A 104 2.81 -9.80 -3.01
CA GLY A 104 1.75 -10.81 -2.86
C GLY A 104 1.94 -11.70 -1.64
N LEU A 105 2.81 -11.33 -0.72
CA LEU A 105 3.15 -12.10 0.48
C LEU A 105 2.44 -11.55 1.72
N TYR A 106 2.18 -12.40 2.70
CA TYR A 106 1.80 -11.97 4.05
C TYR A 106 3.00 -11.40 4.82
N PRO A 107 2.79 -10.53 5.83
CA PRO A 107 3.86 -9.89 6.59
C PRO A 107 4.96 -10.80 7.16
N PRO A 108 4.65 -11.99 7.71
CA PRO A 108 5.70 -12.88 8.20
C PRO A 108 6.64 -13.38 7.08
N HIS A 109 6.12 -13.55 5.86
CA HIS A 109 6.89 -14.10 4.74
C HIS A 109 7.78 -13.07 4.04
N HIS A 110 7.31 -11.81 3.94
CA HIS A 110 8.12 -10.73 3.36
C HIS A 110 8.94 -9.96 4.41
N GLY A 111 8.82 -10.32 5.69
CA GLY A 111 9.65 -9.83 6.79
C GLY A 111 9.28 -8.47 7.38
N ILE A 112 8.34 -7.73 6.77
CA ILE A 112 7.93 -6.40 7.22
C ILE A 112 6.64 -6.52 8.02
N ILE A 113 6.79 -6.83 9.30
CA ILE A 113 5.67 -7.21 10.19
C ILE A 113 4.96 -6.02 10.83
N ASN A 114 5.64 -4.88 10.97
CA ASN A 114 5.11 -3.65 11.56
C ASN A 114 5.86 -2.43 10.99
N ASN A 115 5.36 -1.21 11.19
CA ASN A 115 6.08 0.03 10.89
C ASN A 115 7.31 0.23 11.80
N PHE A 116 7.30 -0.41 12.97
CA PHE A 116 8.38 -0.42 13.95
C PHE A 116 8.46 -1.80 14.61
N PHE A 117 9.65 -2.40 14.63
CA PHE A 117 9.91 -3.64 15.36
C PHE A 117 11.41 -3.81 15.58
N PHE A 118 11.80 -4.82 16.35
CA PHE A 118 13.20 -5.17 16.59
C PHE A 118 13.51 -6.51 15.96
N ASP A 119 14.74 -6.68 15.48
CA ASP A 119 15.31 -8.00 15.29
C ASP A 119 15.50 -8.63 16.68
N PRO A 120 14.89 -9.79 16.96
CA PRO A 120 14.92 -10.40 18.29
C PRO A 120 16.31 -10.94 18.68
N LEU A 121 17.23 -11.09 17.72
CA LEU A 121 18.56 -11.64 17.92
C LEU A 121 19.61 -10.54 18.05
N THR A 122 19.61 -9.59 17.13
CA THR A 122 20.60 -8.51 17.13
C THR A 122 20.18 -7.33 18.00
N GLY A 123 18.88 -7.20 18.29
CA GLY A 123 18.30 -6.03 18.94
C GLY A 123 18.27 -4.79 18.02
N GLU A 124 18.63 -4.94 16.75
CA GLU A 124 18.55 -3.85 15.79
C GLU A 124 17.10 -3.44 15.57
N LYS A 125 16.91 -2.15 15.33
CA LYS A 125 15.59 -1.54 15.23
C LYS A 125 15.23 -1.27 13.78
N PHE A 126 14.09 -1.79 13.36
CA PHE A 126 13.44 -1.40 12.12
C PHE A 126 12.51 -0.20 12.36
N THR A 127 12.53 0.78 11.45
CA THR A 127 11.62 1.91 11.41
C THR A 127 11.21 2.21 9.97
N MET A 128 10.25 3.12 9.78
CA MET A 128 9.91 3.59 8.44
C MET A 128 11.02 4.39 7.73
N SER A 129 12.15 4.67 8.40
CA SER A 129 13.35 5.26 7.81
C SER A 129 14.44 4.22 7.49
N THR A 130 14.15 2.93 7.65
CA THR A 130 15.12 1.86 7.42
C THR A 130 15.11 1.45 5.93
N HIS A 131 16.27 1.51 5.28
CA HIS A 131 16.44 1.11 3.87
C HIS A 131 17.35 -0.10 3.69
N ASP A 132 17.86 -0.68 4.78
CA ASP A 132 18.76 -1.85 4.71
C ASP A 132 18.02 -3.06 4.09
N PRO A 133 18.52 -3.63 2.97
CA PRO A 133 17.89 -4.74 2.27
C PRO A 133 17.59 -5.98 3.12
N LYS A 134 18.36 -6.26 4.19
CA LYS A 134 18.17 -7.48 5.01
C LYS A 134 16.78 -7.59 5.64
N TRP A 135 16.07 -6.47 5.76
CA TRP A 135 14.72 -6.44 6.32
C TRP A 135 13.66 -6.83 5.30
N TRP A 136 13.93 -6.64 4.01
CA TRP A 136 12.94 -6.68 2.95
C TRP A 136 13.07 -7.95 2.11
N LEU A 137 12.29 -8.96 2.47
CA LEU A 137 12.35 -10.28 1.84
C LEU A 137 11.35 -10.38 0.68
N GLY A 138 11.44 -11.47 -0.09
CA GLY A 138 10.56 -11.73 -1.23
C GLY A 138 10.91 -10.89 -2.46
N HIS A 139 10.11 -11.04 -3.52
CA HIS A 139 10.35 -10.38 -4.80
C HIS A 139 9.28 -9.33 -5.09
N PRO A 140 9.59 -8.04 -4.92
CA PRO A 140 8.64 -6.98 -5.22
C PRO A 140 8.39 -6.86 -6.74
N LEU A 141 7.28 -6.21 -7.11
CA LEU A 141 6.85 -6.05 -8.50
C LEU A 141 7.93 -5.40 -9.37
N TRP A 142 8.65 -4.39 -8.89
CA TRP A 142 9.67 -3.71 -9.69
C TRP A 142 10.84 -4.64 -10.06
N GLU A 143 11.27 -5.52 -9.16
CA GLU A 143 12.27 -6.54 -9.45
C GLU A 143 11.72 -7.63 -10.37
N THR A 144 10.49 -8.06 -10.12
CA THR A 144 9.82 -9.07 -10.96
C THR A 144 9.73 -8.58 -12.41
N VAL A 145 9.38 -7.31 -12.60
CA VAL A 145 9.30 -6.63 -13.89
C VAL A 145 10.68 -6.50 -14.52
N ALA A 146 11.68 -6.05 -13.77
CA ALA A 146 13.06 -5.92 -14.25
C ALA A 146 13.66 -7.27 -14.68
N ALA A 147 13.38 -8.35 -13.95
CA ALA A 147 13.80 -9.71 -14.29
C ALA A 147 13.22 -10.22 -15.63
N HIS A 148 12.13 -9.62 -16.10
CA HIS A 148 11.53 -9.90 -17.41
C HIS A 148 11.94 -8.90 -18.49
N ASN A 149 13.02 -8.14 -18.28
CA ASN A 149 13.54 -7.11 -19.20
C ASN A 149 12.55 -5.97 -19.49
N LEU A 150 11.60 -5.74 -18.58
CA LEU A 150 10.69 -4.60 -18.62
C LEU A 150 11.18 -3.49 -17.69
N THR A 151 10.81 -2.25 -17.98
CA THR A 151 11.17 -1.11 -17.14
C THR A 151 10.17 -0.93 -16.01
N ALA A 152 10.68 -0.86 -14.77
CA ALA A 152 9.93 -0.43 -13.60
C ALA A 152 10.44 0.93 -13.12
N ALA A 153 9.52 1.80 -12.68
CA ALA A 153 9.84 3.05 -12.02
C ALA A 153 8.97 3.16 -10.76
N THR A 154 9.59 3.57 -9.65
CA THR A 154 8.92 3.74 -8.37
C THR A 154 9.01 5.20 -7.92
N TYR A 155 8.00 5.66 -7.18
CA TYR A 155 8.00 6.98 -6.57
C TYR A 155 7.30 6.87 -5.22
N PHE A 156 8.10 6.90 -4.14
CA PHE A 156 7.63 6.84 -2.75
C PHE A 156 6.89 5.55 -2.35
N TRP A 157 7.25 4.39 -2.91
CA TRP A 157 6.70 3.11 -2.47
C TRP A 157 7.60 2.45 -1.39
N PRO A 158 7.07 2.05 -0.21
CA PRO A 158 7.87 1.37 0.82
C PRO A 158 8.63 0.14 0.30
N GLY A 159 9.95 0.10 0.53
CA GLY A 159 10.85 -0.95 0.03
C GLY A 159 11.55 -0.61 -1.28
N SER A 160 11.04 0.35 -2.08
CA SER A 160 11.62 0.63 -3.40
C SER A 160 13.03 1.26 -3.39
N GLU A 161 13.55 1.56 -2.19
CA GLU A 161 14.84 2.20 -1.96
C GLU A 161 15.91 1.21 -1.44
N GLY A 162 15.59 -0.08 -1.27
CA GLY A 162 16.57 -1.06 -0.78
C GLY A 162 16.17 -2.52 -0.99
N HIS A 163 16.88 -3.20 -1.90
CA HIS A 163 16.90 -4.66 -2.07
C HIS A 163 18.23 -5.09 -2.71
N LEU A 164 18.79 -6.24 -2.30
CA LEU A 164 20.03 -6.80 -2.86
C LEU A 164 20.03 -8.33 -3.04
N VAL A 165 19.20 -9.10 -2.32
CA VAL A 165 19.32 -10.58 -2.24
C VAL A 165 17.99 -11.32 -2.40
N GLY A 166 18.05 -12.54 -2.95
CA GLY A 166 16.90 -13.41 -3.26
C GLY A 166 16.71 -14.60 -2.29
N PRO A 167 15.73 -15.48 -2.54
CA PRO A 167 15.26 -16.52 -1.62
C PRO A 167 16.26 -17.66 -1.33
N ASP A 168 17.29 -17.83 -2.16
CA ASP A 168 18.33 -18.86 -1.98
C ASP A 168 19.55 -18.35 -1.19
N ASP A 169 19.45 -17.16 -0.56
CA ASP A 169 20.54 -16.61 0.23
C ASP A 169 20.77 -17.41 1.52
N SER A 170 22.05 -17.55 1.90
CA SER A 170 22.46 -18.15 3.16
C SER A 170 21.82 -17.49 4.39
N GLU A 171 21.47 -16.20 4.32
CA GLU A 171 20.73 -15.48 5.36
C GLU A 171 19.30 -16.04 5.54
N ILE A 172 18.62 -16.41 4.45
CA ILE A 172 17.28 -17.05 4.48
C ILE A 172 17.37 -18.45 5.11
N THR A 173 18.40 -19.23 4.74
CA THR A 173 18.63 -20.56 5.33
C THR A 173 18.90 -20.49 6.84
N ASN A 174 19.67 -19.48 7.27
CA ASN A 174 19.91 -19.22 8.68
C ASN A 174 18.63 -18.75 9.40
N ALA A 175 17.79 -17.95 8.76
CA ALA A 175 16.49 -17.54 9.31
C ALA A 175 15.57 -18.73 9.60
N VAL A 176 15.53 -19.75 8.73
CA VAL A 176 14.74 -20.98 8.94
C VAL A 176 15.21 -21.76 10.18
N SER A 177 16.52 -21.98 10.33
CA SER A 177 17.08 -22.65 11.52
C SER A 177 16.84 -21.86 12.81
N ARG A 178 16.79 -20.52 12.72
CA ARG A 178 16.49 -19.62 13.83
C ARG A 178 15.03 -19.68 14.27
N ILE A 179 14.10 -19.81 13.32
CA ILE A 179 12.67 -19.99 13.59
C ILE A 179 12.44 -21.26 14.42
N ASP A 180 13.10 -22.37 14.09
CA ASP A 180 13.01 -23.64 14.83
C ASP A 180 13.41 -23.50 16.32
N THR A 181 14.50 -22.76 16.60
CA THR A 181 14.98 -22.54 17.97
C THR A 181 14.01 -21.69 18.81
N ILE A 182 13.40 -20.67 18.20
CA ILE A 182 12.46 -19.77 18.89
C ILE A 182 11.14 -20.50 19.14
N ILE A 183 10.67 -21.29 18.17
CA ILE A 183 9.52 -22.19 18.33
C ILE A 183 9.77 -23.16 19.48
N GLY A 184 10.96 -23.78 19.55
CA GLY A 184 11.31 -24.70 20.63
C GLY A 184 11.24 -24.06 22.03
N ARG A 185 11.76 -22.84 22.22
CA ARG A 185 11.67 -22.13 23.51
C ARG A 185 10.26 -21.73 23.88
N LEU A 186 9.46 -21.35 22.88
CA LEU A 186 8.08 -20.93 23.09
C LEU A 186 7.20 -22.13 23.44
N ILE A 187 7.26 -23.22 22.67
CA ILE A 187 6.55 -24.48 22.97
C ILE A 187 6.88 -24.95 24.38
N GLN A 188 8.16 -24.97 24.77
CA GLN A 188 8.56 -25.41 26.10
C GLN A 188 8.03 -24.50 27.22
N GLY A 189 7.92 -23.19 26.97
CA GLY A 189 7.31 -22.23 27.89
C GLY A 189 5.78 -22.30 27.96
N LEU A 190 5.12 -22.82 26.92
CA LEU A 190 3.67 -22.93 26.81
C LEU A 190 3.15 -24.27 27.34
N GLU A 191 3.86 -25.35 27.07
CA GLU A 191 3.65 -26.68 27.68
C GLU A 191 3.71 -26.60 29.21
N GLN A 192 4.61 -25.78 29.76
CA GLN A 192 4.71 -25.56 31.21
C GLN A 192 3.53 -24.79 31.82
N ARG A 193 2.71 -24.08 31.00
CA ARG A 193 1.73 -23.10 31.50
C ARG A 193 0.27 -23.49 31.22
N GLY A 194 0.03 -24.38 30.27
CA GLY A 194 -1.23 -25.11 30.06
C GLY A 194 -2.53 -24.33 29.84
N VAL A 195 -2.55 -23.00 29.96
CA VAL A 195 -3.77 -22.16 29.87
C VAL A 195 -3.45 -20.64 29.79
N PHE A 196 -2.35 -20.22 29.15
CA PHE A 196 -1.92 -18.80 29.17
C PHE A 196 -2.99 -17.84 28.62
N ASP A 197 -3.44 -18.08 27.39
CA ASP A 197 -4.43 -17.21 26.73
C ASP A 197 -5.75 -17.18 27.49
N GLU A 198 -6.24 -18.34 27.93
CA GLU A 198 -7.49 -18.44 28.68
C GLU A 198 -7.42 -17.69 30.01
N LYS A 199 -6.35 -17.86 30.79
CA LYS A 199 -6.20 -17.17 32.08
C LYS A 199 -6.05 -15.67 31.93
N MET A 200 -5.26 -15.21 30.95
CA MET A 200 -5.09 -13.79 30.67
C MET A 200 -6.41 -13.16 30.24
N ASN A 201 -7.10 -13.78 29.29
CA ASN A 201 -8.40 -13.30 28.82
C ASN A 201 -9.47 -13.37 29.92
N GLN A 202 -9.47 -14.39 30.79
CA GLN A 202 -10.36 -14.44 31.95
C GLN A 202 -10.09 -13.27 32.92
N GLY A 203 -8.82 -12.95 33.17
CA GLY A 203 -8.43 -11.79 33.99
C GLY A 203 -8.89 -10.46 33.39
N LEU A 204 -8.69 -10.28 32.08
CA LEU A 204 -9.13 -9.10 31.33
C LEU A 204 -10.66 -8.94 31.34
N ASN A 205 -11.40 -10.05 31.21
CA ASN A 205 -12.87 -10.07 31.25
C ASN A 205 -13.47 -10.09 32.67
N SER A 206 -12.65 -10.04 33.73
CA SER A 206 -13.13 -10.19 35.11
C SER A 206 -13.85 -8.95 35.67
N GLY A 207 -13.86 -7.83 34.95
CA GLY A 207 -14.34 -6.53 35.43
C GLY A 207 -13.38 -5.82 36.39
N LYS A 208 -12.24 -6.43 36.74
CA LYS A 208 -11.20 -5.82 37.59
C LYS A 208 -10.25 -4.90 36.81
N VAL A 209 -10.15 -5.10 35.50
CA VAL A 209 -9.37 -4.26 34.58
C VAL A 209 -10.36 -3.40 33.80
N GLU A 210 -10.24 -2.09 33.92
CA GLU A 210 -11.11 -1.16 33.21
C GLU A 210 -10.94 -1.32 31.69
N ASN A 211 -12.06 -1.55 30.99
CA ASN A 211 -12.09 -1.90 29.56
C ASN A 211 -11.26 -3.14 29.19
N GLY A 212 -10.97 -4.03 30.14
CA GLY A 212 -10.16 -5.22 29.88
C GLY A 212 -10.78 -6.15 28.83
N GLU A 213 -12.11 -6.21 28.78
CA GLU A 213 -12.87 -6.97 27.78
C GLU A 213 -12.61 -6.52 26.33
N LYS A 214 -12.06 -5.31 26.13
CA LYS A 214 -11.72 -4.72 24.83
C LYS A 214 -10.38 -5.18 24.27
N LEU A 215 -9.63 -5.94 25.04
CA LEU A 215 -8.35 -6.52 24.63
C LEU A 215 -8.42 -8.03 24.74
N ARG A 216 -8.15 -8.71 23.63
CA ARG A 216 -7.96 -10.16 23.60
C ARG A 216 -6.49 -10.46 23.38
N VAL A 217 -5.89 -11.22 24.28
CA VAL A 217 -4.48 -11.60 24.22
C VAL A 217 -4.37 -13.02 23.71
N PHE A 218 -3.42 -13.23 22.81
CA PHE A 218 -3.11 -14.52 22.22
C PHE A 218 -1.62 -14.74 22.26
N LEU A 219 -1.24 -16.01 22.35
CA LEU A 219 0.01 -16.47 21.79
C LEU A 219 -0.09 -16.39 20.27
N LYS A 220 0.98 -15.97 19.60
CA LYS A 220 0.91 -15.74 18.15
C LYS A 220 0.49 -17.00 17.37
N GLU A 221 0.83 -18.18 17.87
CA GLU A 221 0.45 -19.49 17.31
C GLU A 221 -1.06 -19.77 17.42
N ASN A 222 -1.73 -19.13 18.38
CA ASN A 222 -3.17 -19.28 18.63
C ASN A 222 -4.00 -18.13 18.03
N LEU A 223 -3.36 -17.23 17.27
CA LEU A 223 -4.09 -16.20 16.54
C LEU A 223 -5.04 -16.82 15.53
N PRO A 224 -6.17 -16.14 15.20
CA PRO A 224 -7.04 -16.60 14.12
C PRO A 224 -6.24 -16.82 12.83
N GLU A 225 -6.29 -18.04 12.29
CA GLU A 225 -5.48 -18.47 11.13
C GLU A 225 -5.58 -17.52 9.93
N ARG A 226 -6.78 -16.94 9.71
CA ARG A 226 -7.05 -15.93 8.66
C ARG A 226 -6.15 -14.69 8.71
N LEU A 227 -5.45 -14.43 9.82
CA LEU A 227 -4.55 -13.30 9.96
C LEU A 227 -3.18 -13.58 9.34
N HIS A 228 -2.80 -14.85 9.16
CA HIS A 228 -1.50 -15.28 8.64
C HIS A 228 -0.34 -14.52 9.32
N TYR A 229 -0.35 -14.45 10.65
CA TYR A 229 0.52 -13.55 11.43
C TYR A 229 1.24 -14.28 12.59
N SER A 230 1.76 -15.47 12.33
CA SER A 230 2.53 -16.30 13.28
C SER A 230 3.95 -16.60 12.79
N ASP A 231 4.14 -16.70 11.48
CA ASP A 231 5.26 -17.41 10.86
C ASP A 231 6.52 -16.54 10.67
N SER A 232 6.89 -15.81 11.72
CA SER A 232 8.12 -15.02 11.75
C SER A 232 8.62 -14.85 13.19
N ASP A 233 9.94 -14.91 13.37
CA ASP A 233 10.62 -14.61 14.62
C ASP A 233 10.55 -13.12 15.00
N ARG A 234 10.46 -12.23 14.02
CA ARG A 234 10.25 -10.78 14.20
C ARG A 234 8.92 -10.48 14.91
N ILE A 235 7.95 -11.40 14.85
CA ILE A 235 6.66 -11.28 15.55
C ILE A 235 6.83 -11.72 17.01
N PRO A 236 6.54 -10.83 17.98
CA PRO A 236 6.57 -11.17 19.40
C PRO A 236 5.63 -12.34 19.73
N PRO A 237 5.95 -13.16 20.74
CA PRO A 237 5.18 -14.36 21.06
C PRO A 237 3.77 -14.06 21.59
N ILE A 238 3.52 -12.86 22.11
CA ILE A 238 2.23 -12.44 22.68
C ILE A 238 1.69 -11.28 21.85
N ILE A 239 0.48 -11.43 21.34
CA ILE A 239 -0.20 -10.47 20.48
C ILE A 239 -1.54 -10.08 21.11
N GLY A 240 -1.81 -8.78 21.18
CA GLY A 240 -3.08 -8.22 21.63
C GLY A 240 -3.93 -7.77 20.45
N LEU A 241 -5.15 -8.29 20.35
CA LEU A 241 -6.19 -7.76 19.45
C LEU A 241 -7.11 -6.85 20.26
N VAL A 242 -7.11 -5.57 19.90
CA VAL A 242 -7.90 -4.53 20.56
C VAL A 242 -9.14 -4.19 19.73
N GLU A 243 -10.28 -3.95 20.41
CA GLU A 243 -11.51 -3.48 19.75
C GLU A 243 -11.34 -2.09 19.12
N GLU A 244 -12.11 -1.81 18.07
CA GLU A 244 -12.11 -0.50 17.40
C GLU A 244 -12.40 0.64 18.38
N GLY A 245 -11.68 1.76 18.22
CA GLY A 245 -11.84 2.95 19.06
C GLY A 245 -11.10 2.88 20.39
N TYR A 246 -10.44 1.77 20.70
CA TYR A 246 -9.57 1.62 21.86
C TYR A 246 -8.10 1.60 21.44
N LYS A 247 -7.22 1.95 22.38
CA LYS A 247 -5.77 1.83 22.25
C LYS A 247 -5.18 1.26 23.53
N VAL A 248 -4.03 0.61 23.42
CA VAL A 248 -3.29 0.07 24.57
C VAL A 248 -2.02 0.88 24.74
N GLU A 249 -1.81 1.42 25.95
CA GLU A 249 -0.58 2.11 26.34
C GLU A 249 0.09 1.35 27.47
N ALA A 250 1.43 1.37 27.52
CA ALA A 250 2.18 0.76 28.61
C ALA A 250 1.90 1.44 29.96
N THR A 251 1.60 2.74 29.95
CA THR A 251 1.27 3.54 31.12
C THR A 251 -0.05 4.25 30.90
N ARG A 252 -0.92 4.22 31.93
CA ARG A 252 -2.20 4.91 31.87
C ARG A 252 -1.97 6.42 31.90
N THR A 253 -2.33 7.09 30.83
CA THR A 253 -2.38 8.55 30.79
C THR A 253 -3.81 9.05 31.04
N GLY A 254 -3.96 10.26 31.59
CA GLY A 254 -5.27 10.90 31.76
C GLY A 254 -5.85 11.48 30.46
N ASN A 255 -5.09 11.39 29.37
CA ASN A 255 -5.43 12.02 28.10
C ASN A 255 -6.38 11.14 27.30
N LYS A 256 -7.57 11.67 27.00
CA LYS A 256 -8.46 11.08 26.00
C LYS A 256 -8.06 11.63 24.63
N GLU A 257 -7.51 10.76 23.79
CA GLU A 257 -7.18 11.15 22.41
C GLU A 257 -8.45 11.25 21.57
N CYS A 258 -8.58 12.37 20.87
CA CYS A 258 -9.60 12.59 19.84
C CYS A 258 -8.89 12.56 18.48
N GLY A 259 -8.56 11.35 18.00
CA GLY A 259 -7.83 11.12 16.75
C GLY A 259 -8.24 9.84 16.05
N GLY A 260 -7.77 9.65 14.82
CA GLY A 260 -7.92 8.39 14.07
C GLY A 260 -6.65 7.55 14.16
N ALA A 261 -6.81 6.24 14.25
CA ALA A 261 -5.71 5.28 14.21
C ALA A 261 -6.07 4.10 13.28
N HIS A 262 -5.07 3.30 12.94
CA HIS A 262 -5.19 2.05 12.19
C HIS A 262 -4.17 1.04 12.71
N GLY A 263 -4.24 -0.21 12.26
CA GLY A 263 -3.48 -1.33 12.81
C GLY A 263 -4.34 -2.39 13.50
N TYR A 264 -5.64 -2.16 13.60
CA TYR A 264 -6.63 -3.11 14.13
C TYR A 264 -6.78 -4.35 13.23
N ASP A 265 -7.56 -5.33 13.72
CA ASP A 265 -7.96 -6.51 12.96
C ASP A 265 -8.52 -6.14 11.58
N ASN A 266 -8.01 -6.80 10.53
CA ASN A 266 -8.40 -6.53 9.15
C ASN A 266 -9.84 -6.95 8.80
N ALA A 267 -10.51 -7.69 9.68
CA ALA A 267 -11.95 -7.98 9.55
C ALA A 267 -12.83 -6.75 9.80
N PHE A 268 -12.35 -5.76 10.54
CA PHE A 268 -13.12 -4.55 10.81
C PHE A 268 -13.38 -3.77 9.52
N PHE A 269 -14.65 -3.42 9.31
CA PHE A 269 -15.05 -2.69 8.11
C PHE A 269 -14.37 -1.32 8.01
N SER A 270 -14.00 -0.70 9.14
CA SER A 270 -13.28 0.57 9.13
C SER A 270 -11.83 0.48 8.61
N MET A 271 -11.25 -0.72 8.62
CA MET A 271 -9.88 -0.95 8.14
C MET A 271 -9.83 -1.22 6.63
N ARG A 272 -10.98 -1.42 5.98
CA ARG A 272 -11.03 -1.64 4.54
C ARG A 272 -10.61 -0.40 3.77
N THR A 273 -9.90 -0.62 2.67
CA THR A 273 -9.42 0.44 1.77
C THR A 273 -10.14 0.37 0.43
N ILE A 274 -9.87 1.31 -0.47
CA ILE A 274 -10.47 1.28 -1.82
C ILE A 274 -9.64 0.42 -2.78
N PHE A 275 -10.31 -0.20 -3.75
CA PHE A 275 -9.68 -0.76 -4.94
C PHE A 275 -10.48 -0.35 -6.18
N ILE A 276 -9.78 0.20 -7.18
CA ILE A 276 -10.35 0.57 -8.47
C ILE A 276 -9.36 0.17 -9.56
N GLY A 277 -9.75 -0.75 -10.44
CA GLY A 277 -9.00 -1.12 -11.63
C GLY A 277 -9.61 -0.47 -12.86
N ARG A 278 -8.83 0.28 -13.65
CA ARG A 278 -9.28 0.87 -14.92
C ARG A 278 -8.26 0.58 -16.02
N GLY A 279 -8.74 0.09 -17.16
CA GLY A 279 -7.91 -0.24 -18.31
C GLY A 279 -8.65 -1.18 -19.25
N PRO A 280 -8.02 -1.59 -20.37
CA PRO A 280 -8.65 -2.47 -21.37
C PRO A 280 -9.04 -3.84 -20.81
N ARG A 281 -8.34 -4.30 -19.76
CA ARG A 281 -8.62 -5.58 -19.09
C ARG A 281 -9.58 -5.48 -17.90
N PHE A 282 -10.08 -4.29 -17.57
CA PHE A 282 -11.10 -4.11 -16.53
C PHE A 282 -12.45 -3.78 -17.16
N ALA A 283 -13.49 -4.52 -16.78
CA ALA A 283 -14.84 -4.23 -17.23
C ALA A 283 -15.32 -2.88 -16.67
N ARG A 284 -16.06 -2.12 -17.48
CA ARG A 284 -16.59 -0.80 -17.09
C ARG A 284 -17.78 -0.94 -16.14
N GLY A 285 -17.78 -0.17 -15.05
CA GLY A 285 -18.86 -0.12 -14.07
C GLY A 285 -19.05 -1.43 -13.29
N ARG A 286 -18.06 -2.34 -13.33
CA ARG A 286 -18.18 -3.66 -12.71
C ARG A 286 -17.89 -3.56 -11.22
N LYS A 287 -18.71 -4.21 -10.40
CA LYS A 287 -18.40 -4.45 -8.99
C LYS A 287 -18.04 -5.90 -8.79
N ILE A 288 -16.97 -6.16 -8.04
CA ILE A 288 -16.53 -7.51 -7.68
C ILE A 288 -16.56 -7.69 -6.16
N PRO A 289 -16.64 -8.94 -5.64
CA PRO A 289 -16.48 -9.18 -4.21
C PRO A 289 -15.19 -8.56 -3.65
N SER A 290 -15.21 -8.21 -2.37
CA SER A 290 -13.99 -7.82 -1.65
C SER A 290 -12.99 -8.96 -1.62
N PHE A 291 -11.70 -8.62 -1.63
CA PHE A 291 -10.59 -9.56 -1.65
C PHE A 291 -9.40 -8.98 -0.88
N GLU A 292 -8.45 -9.83 -0.51
CA GLU A 292 -7.23 -9.43 0.20
C GLU A 292 -6.19 -8.78 -0.72
N ASN A 293 -5.46 -7.79 -0.23
CA ASN A 293 -4.49 -7.03 -1.02
C ASN A 293 -3.31 -7.86 -1.56
N VAL A 294 -3.01 -9.03 -0.98
CA VAL A 294 -2.01 -9.99 -1.51
C VAL A 294 -2.33 -10.43 -2.94
N GLN A 295 -3.62 -10.40 -3.33
CA GLN A 295 -4.04 -10.80 -4.68
C GLN A 295 -3.63 -9.79 -5.77
N ILE A 296 -3.26 -8.56 -5.39
CA ILE A 296 -2.93 -7.49 -6.35
C ILE A 296 -1.66 -7.83 -7.14
N TYR A 297 -0.68 -8.50 -6.51
CA TYR A 297 0.54 -8.92 -7.19
C TYR A 297 0.24 -9.74 -8.46
N ASN A 298 -0.59 -10.78 -8.33
CA ASN A 298 -0.98 -11.62 -9.46
C ASN A 298 -1.85 -10.89 -10.49
N LEU A 299 -2.64 -9.88 -10.09
CA LEU A 299 -3.35 -9.03 -11.05
C LEU A 299 -2.37 -8.24 -11.92
N VAL A 300 -1.34 -7.63 -11.30
CA VAL A 300 -0.36 -6.81 -12.02
C VAL A 300 0.47 -7.68 -12.97
N THR A 301 1.02 -8.80 -12.51
CA THR A 301 1.82 -9.71 -13.34
C THR A 301 1.00 -10.28 -14.49
N SER A 302 -0.29 -10.60 -14.25
CA SER A 302 -1.21 -11.02 -15.31
C SER A 302 -1.44 -9.95 -16.36
N ILE A 303 -1.63 -8.68 -15.97
CA ILE A 303 -1.83 -7.56 -16.93
C ILE A 303 -0.57 -7.36 -17.78
N LEU A 304 0.60 -7.45 -17.16
CA LEU A 304 1.90 -7.30 -17.84
C LEU A 304 2.28 -8.54 -18.66
N ASN A 305 1.54 -9.65 -18.53
CA ASN A 305 1.82 -10.92 -19.18
C ASN A 305 3.21 -11.47 -18.83
N ILE A 306 3.58 -11.42 -17.55
CA ILE A 306 4.84 -11.94 -17.01
C ILE A 306 4.58 -13.00 -15.93
N GLN A 307 5.56 -13.87 -15.69
CA GLN A 307 5.49 -14.85 -14.62
C GLN A 307 5.79 -14.15 -13.28
N GLY A 308 4.84 -14.19 -12.35
CA GLY A 308 5.07 -13.72 -10.98
C GLY A 308 5.98 -14.65 -10.20
N ALA A 309 6.73 -14.10 -9.24
CA ALA A 309 7.43 -14.89 -8.23
C ALA A 309 6.44 -15.65 -7.32
N PRO A 310 6.87 -16.73 -6.63
CA PRO A 310 6.03 -17.41 -5.64
C PRO A 310 5.49 -16.45 -4.59
N ASN A 311 4.18 -16.49 -4.36
CA ASN A 311 3.48 -15.58 -3.45
C ASN A 311 2.23 -16.24 -2.85
N ASN A 312 1.56 -15.57 -1.91
CA ASN A 312 0.37 -16.09 -1.23
C ASN A 312 -0.94 -15.80 -1.98
N GLY A 313 -0.92 -14.94 -3.00
CA GLY A 313 -2.06 -14.71 -3.88
C GLY A 313 -2.41 -15.96 -4.69
N SER A 314 -3.70 -16.15 -4.98
CA SER A 314 -4.14 -17.26 -5.81
C SER A 314 -3.85 -16.99 -7.28
N ALA A 315 -3.22 -17.95 -7.96
CA ALA A 315 -2.88 -17.84 -9.38
C ALA A 315 -4.13 -17.70 -10.28
N SER A 316 -5.29 -18.21 -9.86
CA SER A 316 -6.55 -18.12 -10.62
C SER A 316 -7.33 -16.85 -10.34
N PHE A 317 -6.99 -16.09 -9.28
CA PHE A 317 -7.71 -14.89 -8.89
C PHE A 317 -7.85 -13.84 -10.01
N PRO A 318 -6.82 -13.57 -10.85
CA PRO A 318 -6.95 -12.62 -11.95
C PRO A 318 -8.10 -12.93 -12.91
N ASN A 319 -8.44 -14.21 -13.11
CA ASN A 319 -9.55 -14.62 -13.99
C ASN A 319 -10.93 -14.20 -13.44
N SER A 320 -11.04 -13.96 -12.13
CA SER A 320 -12.28 -13.48 -11.52
C SER A 320 -12.50 -11.97 -11.73
N VAL A 321 -11.42 -11.22 -11.95
CA VAL A 321 -11.41 -9.75 -12.01
C VAL A 321 -11.24 -9.23 -13.43
N LEU A 322 -10.24 -9.72 -14.14
CA LEU A 322 -9.83 -9.25 -15.46
C LEU A 322 -10.69 -9.86 -16.56
N LEU A 323 -10.87 -9.11 -17.64
CA LEU A 323 -11.35 -9.63 -18.91
C LEU A 323 -10.29 -10.54 -19.54
N PRO A 324 -10.71 -11.53 -20.36
CA PRO A 324 -9.79 -12.33 -21.16
C PRO A 324 -8.88 -11.44 -22.01
N SER A 325 -7.65 -11.89 -22.25
CA SER A 325 -6.76 -11.25 -23.22
C SER A 325 -7.41 -11.34 -24.61
N ALA A 326 -7.37 -10.23 -25.35
CA ALA A 326 -7.87 -10.15 -26.72
C ALA A 326 -6.94 -10.87 -27.70
#